data_AF-A0A9W9Q9A0-F1
#
_entry.id   AF-A0A9W9Q9A0-F1
#
_cell.length_a   1.000
_cell.length_b   1.000
_cell.length_c   1.000
_cell.angle_alpha   90.00
_cell.angle_beta   90.00
_cell.angle_gamma   90.00
#
_symmetry.space_group_name_H-M   'P 1'
#
loop_
_entity.id
_entity.type
_entity.pdbx_description
1 polymer ?
#
loop_
_entity_poly.entity_id
_entity_poly.type
_entity_poly.pdbx_seq_one_letter_code
_entity_poly.pdbx_strand_id
1 'polypeptide(L)'
;MISSDGLAKITAIGGAFWLSGKISAYSLVALPAMLLAKSEDDVSSDAILKVWRRLYEYGHAYGPKLAAVTSTAFAYLAWSASGTRAISRTPMIMHTAAASLVLGIVPYTIIFISPTNDRLSARAARIDDLKTASSNQSDEKSDEQLLNRWVVLNGIRGLLPLAGGALGLLTAIN
;
A
#
# COMPACT_ATOMS: atom_id res chain seq x y z
N MET A 1 -23.56 3.43 -23.93
CA MET A 1 -22.78 2.19 -23.67
C MET A 1 -21.34 2.61 -23.40
N ILE A 2 -20.71 2.18 -22.29
CA ILE A 2 -19.31 2.55 -21.98
C ILE A 2 -18.38 1.74 -22.89
N SER A 3 -17.38 2.37 -23.52
CA SER A 3 -16.38 1.67 -24.34
C SER A 3 -15.42 0.83 -23.49
N SER A 4 -14.72 -0.13 -24.10
CA SER A 4 -13.66 -0.90 -23.44
C SER A 4 -12.60 0.01 -22.79
N ASP A 5 -12.21 1.08 -23.49
CA ASP A 5 -11.25 2.06 -22.99
C ASP A 5 -11.82 2.89 -21.83
N GLY A 6 -13.11 3.20 -21.85
CA GLY A 6 -13.79 3.86 -20.73
C GLY A 6 -13.79 2.99 -19.46
N LEU A 7 -14.12 1.70 -19.60
CA LEU A 7 -14.06 0.74 -18.49
C LEU A 7 -12.63 0.58 -17.95
N ALA A 8 -11.64 0.51 -18.85
CA ALA A 8 -10.24 0.42 -18.46
C ALA A 8 -9.76 1.67 -17.72
N LYS A 9 -10.14 2.88 -18.16
CA LYS A 9 -9.82 4.14 -17.46
C LYS A 9 -10.41 4.19 -16.05
N ILE A 10 -11.70 3.84 -15.90
CA ILE A 10 -12.36 3.77 -14.58
C ILE A 10 -11.63 2.79 -13.66
N THR A 11 -11.34 1.58 -14.17
CA THR A 11 -10.66 0.53 -13.40
C THR A 11 -9.25 0.95 -13.00
N ALA A 12 -8.47 1.49 -13.93
CA ALA A 12 -7.08 1.86 -13.71
C ALA A 12 -6.95 3.06 -12.75
N ILE A 13 -7.64 4.16 -13.04
CA ILE A 13 -7.54 5.40 -12.25
C ILE A 13 -8.20 5.19 -10.88
N GLY A 14 -9.41 4.64 -10.85
CA GLY A 14 -10.12 4.35 -9.61
C GLY A 14 -9.38 3.34 -8.74
N GLY A 15 -8.87 2.26 -9.33
CA GLY A 15 -8.08 1.25 -8.63
C GLY A 15 -6.79 1.81 -8.03
N ALA A 16 -6.11 2.72 -8.75
CA ALA A 16 -4.87 3.34 -8.27
C ALA A 16 -5.11 4.26 -7.07
N PHE A 17 -6.11 5.15 -7.15
CA PHE A 17 -6.44 6.02 -6.02
C PHE A 17 -6.99 5.24 -4.83
N TRP A 18 -7.81 4.22 -5.05
CA TRP A 18 -8.29 3.34 -3.99
C TRP A 18 -7.14 2.62 -3.29
N LEU A 19 -6.21 2.04 -4.06
CA LEU A 19 -5.06 1.33 -3.52
C LEU A 19 -4.15 2.27 -2.73
N SER A 20 -3.89 3.47 -3.25
CA SER A 20 -3.14 4.52 -2.54
C SER A 20 -3.83 4.92 -1.24
N GLY A 21 -5.12 5.27 -1.29
CA GLY A 21 -5.88 5.69 -0.13
C GLY A 21 -5.90 4.64 0.98
N LYS A 22 -6.12 3.37 0.62
CA LYS A 22 -6.08 2.25 1.57
C LYS A 22 -4.70 2.11 2.22
N ILE A 23 -3.62 2.17 1.44
CA ILE A 23 -2.26 2.06 1.97
C ILE A 23 -1.95 3.23 2.91
N SER A 24 -2.24 4.45 2.48
CA SER A 24 -1.98 5.68 3.24
C SER A 24 -2.83 5.77 4.51
N ALA A 25 -4.06 5.26 4.51
CA ALA A 25 -4.92 5.24 5.68
C ALA A 25 -4.31 4.48 6.87
N TYR A 26 -3.53 3.43 6.62
CA TYR A 26 -2.81 2.76 7.71
C TYR A 26 -1.79 3.69 8.36
N SER A 27 -1.01 4.40 7.56
CA SER A 27 0.05 5.29 8.05
C SER A 27 -0.47 6.61 8.63
N LEU A 28 -1.57 7.15 8.09
CA LEU A 28 -2.09 8.47 8.47
C LEU A 28 -3.17 8.41 9.55
N VAL A 29 -3.86 7.29 9.69
CA VAL A 29 -5.02 7.17 10.57
C VAL A 29 -4.86 6.02 11.54
N ALA A 30 -4.76 4.78 11.05
CA ALA A 30 -4.85 3.60 11.90
C ALA A 30 -3.70 3.50 12.91
N LEU A 31 -2.45 3.59 12.45
CA LEU A 31 -1.29 3.44 13.32
C LEU A 31 -1.12 4.62 14.29
N PRO A 32 -1.28 5.90 13.87
CA PRO A 32 -1.30 7.01 14.81
C PRO A 32 -2.37 6.86 15.90
N ALA A 33 -3.59 6.44 15.54
CA ALA A 33 -4.66 6.21 16.52
C ALA A 33 -4.31 5.07 17.50
N MET A 34 -3.66 4.00 17.01
CA MET A 34 -3.19 2.90 17.84
C MET A 34 -2.09 3.32 18.82
N LEU A 35 -1.14 4.16 18.38
CA LEU A 35 -0.10 4.70 19.26
C LEU A 35 -0.67 5.67 20.29
N LEU A 36 -1.68 6.46 19.90
CA LEU A 36 -2.39 7.35 20.82
C LEU A 36 -3.15 6.56 21.91
N ALA A 37 -3.85 5.50 21.53
CA ALA A 37 -4.55 4.64 22.47
C ALA A 37 -3.59 3.97 23.48
N LYS A 38 -2.36 3.67 23.07
CA LYS A 38 -1.32 3.20 24.01
C LYS A 38 -0.93 4.29 25.02
N SER A 39 -0.78 5.54 24.58
CA SER A 39 -0.34 6.63 25.46
C SER A 39 -1.44 7.20 26.35
N GLU A 40 -2.69 7.22 25.89
CA GLU A 40 -3.80 7.90 26.54
C GLU A 40 -4.80 6.94 27.21
N ASP A 41 -4.98 5.74 26.65
CA ASP A 41 -6.02 4.78 27.10
C ASP A 41 -5.44 3.51 27.75
N ASP A 42 -4.14 3.50 28.10
CA ASP A 42 -3.41 2.38 28.73
C ASP A 42 -3.50 1.05 27.95
N VAL A 43 -3.60 1.13 26.62
CA VAL A 43 -3.63 -0.06 25.77
C VAL A 43 -2.24 -0.69 25.69
N SER A 44 -2.12 -1.96 26.07
CA SER A 44 -0.85 -2.70 26.03
C SER A 44 -0.20 -2.73 24.63
N SER A 45 1.13 -2.65 24.59
CA SER A 45 1.95 -2.79 23.37
C SER A 45 1.63 -4.08 22.60
N ASP A 46 1.37 -5.16 23.35
CA ASP A 46 1.01 -6.46 22.81
C ASP A 46 -0.30 -6.42 22.02
N ALA A 47 -1.32 -5.72 22.55
CA ALA A 47 -2.59 -5.54 21.86
C ALA A 47 -2.41 -4.75 20.56
N ILE A 48 -1.64 -3.66 20.60
CA ILE A 48 -1.30 -2.85 19.42
C ILE A 48 -0.63 -3.73 18.36
N LEU A 49 0.35 -4.55 18.74
CA LEU A 49 1.08 -5.38 17.80
C LEU A 49 0.21 -6.48 17.18
N LYS A 50 -0.71 -7.08 17.95
CA LYS A 50 -1.69 -8.04 17.42
C LYS A 50 -2.66 -7.41 16.42
N VAL A 51 -3.14 -6.19 16.71
CA VAL A 51 -3.99 -5.43 15.79
C VAL A 51 -3.23 -5.11 14.51
N TRP A 52 -1.99 -4.64 14.62
CA TRP A 52 -1.12 -4.38 13.47
C TRP A 52 -0.91 -5.64 12.62
N ARG A 53 -0.64 -6.81 13.24
CA ARG A 53 -0.42 -8.06 12.50
C ARG A 53 -1.65 -8.42 11.66
N ARG A 54 -2.85 -8.30 12.24
CA ARG A 54 -4.11 -8.55 11.51
C ARG A 54 -4.26 -7.58 10.34
N LEU A 55 -4.04 -6.28 10.56
CA LEU A 55 -4.07 -5.27 9.49
C LEU A 55 -3.10 -5.62 8.35
N TYR A 56 -1.88 -6.03 8.71
CA TYR A 56 -0.88 -6.44 7.74
C TYR A 56 -1.29 -7.68 6.95
N GLU A 57 -1.80 -8.73 7.60
CA GLU A 57 -2.26 -9.97 6.95
C GLU A 57 -3.38 -9.70 5.94
N TYR A 58 -4.39 -8.92 6.33
CA TYR A 58 -5.44 -8.49 5.41
C TYR A 58 -4.87 -7.66 4.25
N GLY A 59 -3.97 -6.71 4.54
CA GLY A 59 -3.32 -5.90 3.50
C GLY A 59 -2.51 -6.74 2.52
N HIS A 60 -1.75 -7.72 3.01
CA HIS A 60 -0.89 -8.60 2.24
C HIS A 60 -1.68 -9.54 1.33
N ALA A 61 -2.82 -10.07 1.78
CA ALA A 61 -3.65 -10.97 1.00
C ALA A 61 -4.35 -10.29 -0.20
N TYR A 62 -4.74 -9.02 -0.06
CA TYR A 62 -5.54 -8.30 -1.06
C TYR A 62 -4.76 -7.25 -1.87
N GLY A 63 -3.69 -6.68 -1.31
CA GLY A 63 -2.89 -5.62 -1.94
C GLY A 63 -2.34 -6.00 -3.33
N PRO A 64 -1.59 -7.11 -3.45
CA PRO A 64 -1.03 -7.54 -4.73
C PRO A 64 -2.07 -7.82 -5.81
N LYS A 65 -3.23 -8.37 -5.42
CA LYS A 65 -4.33 -8.66 -6.36
C LYS A 65 -4.91 -7.37 -6.96
N LEU A 66 -5.17 -6.37 -6.12
CA LEU A 66 -5.65 -5.06 -6.59
C LEU A 66 -4.59 -4.36 -7.45
N ALA A 67 -3.32 -4.42 -7.06
CA ALA A 67 -2.23 -3.86 -7.86
C ALA A 67 -2.13 -4.52 -9.25
N ALA A 68 -2.25 -5.84 -9.32
CA ALA A 68 -2.24 -6.58 -10.58
C ALA A 68 -3.40 -6.17 -11.50
N VAL A 69 -4.64 -6.13 -10.99
CA VAL A 69 -5.82 -5.71 -11.77
C VAL A 69 -5.65 -4.28 -12.29
N THR A 70 -5.25 -3.37 -11.40
CA THR A 70 -5.09 -1.94 -11.72
C THR A 70 -3.96 -1.72 -12.73
N SER A 71 -2.81 -2.36 -12.52
CA SER A 71 -1.66 -2.29 -13.43
C SER A 71 -1.98 -2.88 -14.80
N THR A 72 -2.72 -4.00 -14.85
CA THR A 72 -3.16 -4.60 -16.12
C THR A 72 -4.09 -3.67 -16.89
N ALA A 73 -5.00 -2.97 -16.21
CA ALA A 73 -5.85 -1.98 -16.86
C ALA A 73 -5.03 -0.82 -17.46
N PHE A 74 -4.01 -0.32 -16.75
CA PHE A 74 -3.07 0.66 -17.32
C PHE A 74 -2.26 0.11 -18.48
N ALA A 75 -1.79 -1.13 -18.42
CA ALA A 75 -1.06 -1.77 -19.51
C ALA A 75 -1.94 -1.91 -20.77
N TYR A 76 -3.22 -2.27 -20.62
CA TYR A 76 -4.18 -2.27 -21.71
C TYR A 76 -4.34 -0.87 -22.33
N LEU A 77 -4.46 0.18 -21.52
CA LEU A 77 -4.56 1.55 -22.02
C LEU A 77 -3.29 1.99 -22.77
N ALA A 78 -2.10 1.59 -22.28
CA ALA A 78 -0.85 1.83 -22.99
C ALA A 78 -0.83 1.14 -24.35
N TRP A 79 -1.30 -0.11 -24.42
CA TRP A 79 -1.40 -0.87 -25.66
C TRP A 79 -2.39 -0.26 -26.65
N SER A 80 -3.59 0.13 -26.18
CA SER A 80 -4.60 0.81 -27.02
C SER A 80 -4.05 2.12 -27.61
N ALA A 81 -3.38 2.94 -26.79
CA ALA A 81 -2.73 4.17 -27.25
C ALA A 81 -1.62 3.93 -28.29
N SER A 82 -0.93 2.79 -28.21
CA SER A 82 0.14 2.42 -29.15
C SER A 82 -0.38 2.09 -30.55
N GLY A 83 -1.62 1.60 -30.66
CA GLY A 83 -2.25 1.24 -31.93
C GLY A 83 -2.80 2.45 -32.70
N THR A 84 -2.94 3.61 -32.06
CA THR A 84 -3.39 4.83 -32.73
C THR A 84 -2.24 5.46 -33.51
N ARG A 85 -2.50 5.96 -34.74
CA ARG A 85 -1.55 6.81 -35.52
C ARG A 85 -1.40 8.21 -34.91
N ALA A 86 -1.46 8.31 -33.58
CA ALA A 86 -1.35 9.56 -32.87
C ALA A 86 0.06 10.14 -33.05
N ILE A 87 0.13 11.46 -33.24
CA ILE A 87 1.39 12.21 -33.42
C ILE A 87 2.27 12.12 -32.15
N SER A 88 1.66 11.86 -30.98
CA SER A 88 2.32 11.82 -29.68
C SER A 88 2.29 10.43 -29.05
N ARG A 89 3.47 9.96 -28.59
CA ARG A 89 3.61 8.74 -27.77
C ARG A 89 3.38 8.98 -26.28
N THR A 90 3.09 10.22 -25.87
CA THR A 90 2.95 10.61 -24.46
C THR A 90 1.91 9.76 -23.71
N PRO A 91 0.69 9.50 -24.24
CA PRO A 91 -0.29 8.69 -23.51
C PRO A 91 0.16 7.26 -23.24
N MET A 92 0.83 6.63 -24.22
CA MET A 92 1.43 5.29 -24.06
C MET A 92 2.48 5.28 -22.95
N ILE A 93 3.38 6.26 -22.95
CA ILE A 93 4.46 6.36 -21.94
C ILE A 93 3.86 6.57 -20.54
N MET A 94 2.88 7.47 -20.41
CA MET A 94 2.23 7.77 -19.13
C MET A 94 1.47 6.56 -18.58
N HIS A 95 0.73 5.83 -19.41
CA HIS A 95 0.06 4.61 -18.98
C HIS A 95 1.04 3.49 -18.62
N THR A 96 2.16 3.36 -19.35
CA THR A 96 3.21 2.38 -19.01
C THR A 96 3.88 2.72 -17.68
N ALA A 97 4.19 3.99 -17.45
CA ALA A 97 4.73 4.47 -16.18
C ALA A 97 3.73 4.26 -15.03
N ALA A 98 2.44 4.54 -15.26
CA ALA A 98 1.39 4.30 -14.27
C ALA A 98 1.26 2.81 -13.91
N ALA A 99 1.25 1.92 -14.90
CA ALA A 99 1.25 0.47 -14.67
C ALA A 99 2.44 0.02 -13.82
N SER A 100 3.63 0.55 -14.14
CA SER A 100 4.88 0.24 -13.45
C SER A 100 4.90 0.74 -12.00
N LEU A 101 4.41 1.96 -11.76
CA LEU A 101 4.31 2.53 -10.41
C LEU A 101 3.34 1.74 -9.54
N VAL A 102 2.15 1.41 -10.06
CA VAL A 102 1.15 0.63 -9.33
C VAL A 102 1.67 -0.78 -9.01
N LEU A 103 2.28 -1.47 -9.98
CA LEU A 103 2.85 -2.80 -9.75
C LEU A 103 4.08 -2.76 -8.84
N GLY A 104 4.83 -1.65 -8.90
CA GLY A 104 6.05 -1.38 -8.14
C GLY A 104 5.87 -1.43 -6.63
N ILE A 105 4.63 -1.36 -6.11
CA ILE A 105 4.39 -1.55 -4.68
C ILE A 105 4.87 -2.93 -4.21
N VAL A 106 4.87 -3.95 -5.07
CA VAL A 106 5.28 -5.32 -4.74
C VAL A 106 6.79 -5.39 -4.50
N PRO A 107 7.66 -5.07 -5.47
CA PRO A 107 9.11 -5.06 -5.24
C PRO A 107 9.51 -4.06 -4.16
N TYR A 108 8.84 -2.90 -4.07
CA TYR A 108 9.07 -1.95 -2.97
C TYR A 108 8.83 -2.61 -1.60
N THR A 109 7.74 -3.35 -1.46
CA THR A 109 7.41 -4.04 -0.19
C THR A 109 8.48 -5.06 0.17
N ILE A 110 8.89 -5.89 -0.79
CA ILE A 110 9.89 -6.94 -0.58
C ILE A 110 11.22 -6.35 -0.13
N ILE A 111 11.68 -5.29 -0.80
CA ILE A 111 13.00 -4.72 -0.57
C ILE A 111 13.03 -3.88 0.72
N PHE A 112 12.03 -3.03 0.93
CA PHE A 112 12.10 -2.01 1.99
C PHE A 112 11.27 -2.34 3.22
N ILE A 113 10.12 -2.99 3.07
CA ILE A 113 9.16 -3.20 4.18
C ILE A 113 9.30 -4.58 4.82
N SER A 114 9.55 -5.65 4.05
CA SER A 114 9.60 -7.01 4.57
C SER A 114 10.51 -7.18 5.81
N PRO A 115 11.73 -6.60 5.87
CA PRO A 115 12.56 -6.72 7.08
C PRO A 115 11.89 -6.16 8.35
N THR A 116 11.07 -5.12 8.21
CA THR A 116 10.28 -4.56 9.32
C THR A 116 9.06 -5.43 9.62
N ASN A 117 8.36 -5.93 8.60
CA ASN A 117 7.23 -6.84 8.79
C ASN A 117 7.65 -8.10 9.52
N ASP A 118 8.76 -8.73 9.11
CA ASP A 118 9.21 -10.00 9.67
C ASP A 118 9.53 -9.87 11.16
N ARG A 119 10.16 -8.75 11.57
CA ARG A 119 10.46 -8.46 12.98
C ARG A 119 9.20 -8.25 13.81
N LEU A 120 8.26 -7.44 13.32
CA LEU A 120 6.99 -7.17 14.00
C LEU A 120 6.10 -8.43 14.06
N SER A 121 6.05 -9.23 13.00
CA SER A 121 5.31 -10.49 12.95
C SER A 121 5.92 -11.55 13.87
N ALA A 122 7.25 -11.66 13.92
CA ALA A 122 7.92 -12.57 14.85
C ALA A 122 7.67 -12.17 16.31
N ARG A 123 7.62 -10.86 16.61
CA ARG A 123 7.24 -10.35 17.94
C ARG A 123 5.79 -10.71 18.27
N ALA A 124 4.86 -10.44 17.36
CA ALA A 124 3.44 -10.75 17.52
C ALA A 124 3.19 -12.25 17.76
N ALA A 125 3.93 -13.13 17.07
CA ALA A 125 3.85 -14.57 17.26
C ALA A 125 4.32 -15.00 18.66
N ARG A 126 5.45 -14.46 19.15
CA ARG A 126 5.95 -14.78 20.50
C ARG A 126 4.95 -14.43 21.61
N ILE A 127 4.21 -13.34 21.45
CA ILE A 127 3.17 -12.93 22.40
C ILE A 127 2.03 -13.97 22.45
N ASP A 128 1.65 -14.55 21.31
CA ASP A 128 0.61 -15.57 21.26
C ASP A 128 1.08 -16.90 21.88
N ASP A 129 2.33 -17.28 21.65
CA ASP A 129 2.90 -18.54 22.15
C ASP A 129 3.11 -18.53 23.66
N LEU A 130 3.51 -17.39 24.24
CA LEU A 130 3.89 -17.33 25.65
C LEU A 130 2.73 -17.07 26.60
N LYS A 131 1.56 -16.57 26.14
CA LYS A 131 0.35 -16.21 26.95
C LYS A 131 0.57 -15.37 28.23
N THR A 132 1.80 -15.07 28.64
CA THR A 132 2.16 -14.48 29.95
C THR A 132 3.45 -13.64 29.93
N ALA A 133 4.11 -13.48 28.78
CA ALA A 133 5.31 -12.63 28.71
C ALA A 133 4.90 -11.15 28.68
N SER A 134 4.85 -10.49 29.84
CA SER A 134 4.79 -9.03 29.89
C SER A 134 5.96 -8.46 29.11
N SER A 135 5.68 -7.67 28.07
CA SER A 135 6.69 -6.89 27.36
C SER A 135 7.46 -6.04 28.36
N ASN A 136 8.78 -6.21 28.41
CA ASN A 136 9.61 -5.29 29.20
C ASN A 136 9.72 -3.94 28.47
N GLN A 137 10.08 -2.89 29.19
CA GLN A 137 10.14 -1.53 28.62
C GLN A 137 11.09 -1.41 27.41
N SER A 138 12.13 -2.24 27.32
CA SER A 138 13.02 -2.26 26.15
C SER A 138 12.36 -2.84 24.91
N ASP A 139 11.55 -3.89 25.08
CA ASP A 139 10.81 -4.52 23.99
C ASP A 139 9.74 -3.56 23.44
N GLU A 140 9.05 -2.84 24.33
CA GLU A 140 8.05 -1.84 23.93
C GLU A 140 8.65 -0.69 23.12
N LYS A 141 9.78 -0.12 23.57
CA LYS A 141 10.47 0.93 22.81
C LYS A 141 10.95 0.44 21.45
N SER A 142 11.41 -0.81 21.37
CA SER A 142 11.80 -1.43 20.10
C SER A 142 10.59 -1.61 19.17
N ASP A 143 9.45 -2.02 19.70
CA ASP A 143 8.24 -2.25 18.91
C ASP A 143 7.66 -0.93 18.38
N GLU A 144 7.64 0.12 19.20
CA GLU A 144 7.27 1.48 18.76
C GLU A 144 8.19 2.00 17.65
N GLN A 145 9.51 1.80 17.77
CA GLN A 145 10.45 2.20 16.72
C GLN A 145 10.19 1.46 15.39
N LEU A 146 9.89 0.16 15.46
CA LEU A 146 9.57 -0.65 14.29
C LEU A 146 8.23 -0.23 13.67
N LEU A 147 7.20 0.05 14.49
CA LEU A 147 5.91 0.54 14.03
C LEU A 147 6.05 1.92 13.35
N ASN A 148 6.79 2.85 13.96
CA ASN A 148 7.05 4.17 13.37
C ASN A 148 7.80 4.05 12.03
N ARG A 149 8.81 3.18 11.96
CA ARG A 149 9.51 2.89 10.70
C ARG A 149 8.55 2.32 9.66
N TRP A 150 7.68 1.39 10.06
CA TRP A 150 6.68 0.80 9.19
C TRP A 150 5.72 1.86 8.64
N VAL A 151 5.25 2.78 9.47
CA VAL A 151 4.36 3.89 9.09
C VAL A 151 4.98 4.72 7.96
N VAL A 152 6.24 5.11 8.11
CA VAL A 152 6.95 5.91 7.09
C VAL A 152 7.08 5.15 5.78
N LEU A 153 7.58 3.91 5.82
CA LEU A 153 7.79 3.10 4.62
C LEU A 153 6.47 2.76 3.91
N ASN A 154 5.44 2.42 4.67
CA ASN A 154 4.11 2.16 4.13
C ASN A 154 3.49 3.44 3.53
N GLY A 155 3.74 4.60 4.12
CA GLY A 155 3.30 5.88 3.57
C GLY A 155 3.94 6.17 2.21
N ILE A 156 5.26 5.99 2.09
CA ILE A 156 6.00 6.12 0.82
C ILE A 156 5.44 5.13 -0.22
N ARG A 157 5.16 3.88 0.18
CA ARG A 157 4.52 2.89 -0.71
C ARG A 157 3.19 3.39 -1.27
N GLY A 158 2.41 4.14 -0.49
CA GLY A 158 1.13 4.72 -0.92
C GLY A 158 1.27 5.80 -2.00
N LEU A 159 2.43 6.45 -2.11
CA LEU A 159 2.72 7.47 -3.12
C LEU A 159 2.90 6.90 -4.52
N LEU A 160 3.34 5.64 -4.64
CA LEU A 160 3.52 4.97 -5.93
C LEU A 160 2.18 4.86 -6.71
N PRO A 161 1.13 4.21 -6.17
CA PRO A 161 -0.16 4.16 -6.86
C PRO A 161 -0.83 5.53 -6.94
N LEU A 162 -0.54 6.47 -6.04
CA LEU A 162 -1.01 7.86 -6.17
C LEU A 162 -0.47 8.50 -7.46
N ALA A 163 0.85 8.41 -7.66
CA ALA A 163 1.50 8.93 -8.86
C ALA A 163 1.00 8.22 -10.13
N GLY A 164 0.79 6.90 -10.08
CA GLY A 164 0.18 6.16 -11.19
C GLY A 164 -1.24 6.64 -11.52
N GLY A 165 -2.08 6.85 -10.51
CA GLY A 165 -3.42 7.43 -10.66
C GLY A 165 -3.38 8.84 -11.25
N ALA A 166 -2.46 9.68 -10.80
CA ALA A 166 -2.27 11.04 -11.33
C ALA A 166 -1.87 11.03 -12.81
N LEU A 167 -0.92 10.17 -13.21
CA LEU A 167 -0.55 10.01 -14.62
C LEU A 167 -1.75 9.57 -15.47
N GLY A 168 -2.53 8.59 -14.98
CA GLY A 168 -3.76 8.16 -15.62
C GLY A 168 -4.79 9.28 -15.78
N LEU A 169 -4.97 10.09 -14.74
CA LEU A 169 -5.89 11.22 -14.77
C LEU A 169 -5.44 12.28 -15.77
N LEU A 170 -4.14 12.61 -15.80
CA LEU A 170 -3.57 13.56 -16.75
C LEU A 170 -3.79 13.13 -18.21
N THR A 171 -3.73 11.83 -18.51
CA THR A 171 -4.06 11.31 -19.86
C THR A 171 -5.55 11.29 -20.18
N ALA A 172 -6.42 11.42 -19.18
CA ALA A 172 -7.87 11.43 -19.38
C ALA A 172 -8.43 12.83 -19.63
N ILE A 173 -7.72 13.86 -19.17
CA ILE A 173 -8.13 15.27 -19.27
C ILE A 173 -7.42 16.06 -20.38
N ASN A 174 -6.33 15.51 -20.93
CA ASN A 174 -5.60 16.06 -22.07
C ASN A 174 -5.86 15.21 -23.32
#